data_AF-A0A7K2NV08-F1
#
_entry.id   AF-A0A7K2NV08-F1
#
_cell.length_a   1.000
_cell.length_b   1.000
_cell.length_c   1.000
_cell.angle_alpha   90.00
_cell.angle_beta   90.00
_cell.angle_gamma   90.00
#
_symmetry.space_group_name_H-M   'P 1'
#
loop_
_entity.id
_entity.type
_entity.pdbx_description
1 polymer ?
#
loop_
_entity_poly.entity_id
_entity_poly.type
_entity_poly.pdbx_seq_one_letter_code
_entity_poly.pdbx_strand_id
1 'polypeptide(L)' 'MSAAESIARRFHEAYEQLAPNHGYETREASRKPWSDVPDNNKNLMIAVVARLLEEGVVRPGEKENHHG' A
#
# COMPACT_ATOMS: atom_id res chain seq x y z
N MET A 1 6.05 -11.98 -2.70
CA MET A 1 5.64 -10.59 -2.38
C MET A 1 6.86 -9.84 -1.86
N SER A 2 7.25 -8.73 -2.49
CA SER A 2 8.37 -7.90 -2.02
C SER A 2 7.95 -7.05 -0.82
N ALA A 3 8.93 -6.44 -0.11
CA ALA A 3 8.61 -5.47 0.94
C ALA A 3 7.81 -4.28 0.38
N ALA A 4 8.20 -3.78 -0.80
CA ALA A 4 7.51 -2.70 -1.49
C ALA A 4 6.05 -3.04 -1.81
N GLU A 5 5.81 -4.25 -2.30
CA GLU A 5 4.46 -4.73 -2.61
C GLU A 5 3.60 -4.91 -1.36
N SER A 6 4.18 -5.45 -0.28
CA SER A 6 3.48 -5.61 0.99
C SER A 6 3.03 -4.26 1.57
N ILE A 7 3.91 -3.26 1.53
CA ILE A 7 3.63 -1.91 2.01
C ILE A 7 2.64 -1.20 1.08
N ALA A 8 2.80 -1.31 -0.24
CA ALA A 8 1.87 -0.73 -1.22
C ALA A 8 0.44 -1.26 -1.02
N ARG A 9 0.29 -2.57 -0.82
CA ARG A 9 -1.00 -3.18 -0.50
C ARG A 9 -1.61 -2.62 0.79
N ARG A 10 -0.83 -2.56 1.87
CA ARG A 10 -1.30 -2.03 3.17
C ARG A 10 -1.67 -0.56 3.07
N PHE A 11 -0.88 0.23 2.32
CA PHE A 11 -1.19 1.63 2.06
C PHE A 11 -2.50 1.77 1.31
N HIS A 12 -2.70 1.01 0.23
CA HIS A 12 -3.95 1.00 -0.54
C HIS A 12 -5.15 0.68 0.35
N GLU A 13 -5.09 -0.44 1.08
CA GLU A 13 -6.17 -0.87 1.98
C GLU A 13 -6.51 0.19 3.04
N ALA A 14 -5.49 0.78 3.69
CA ALA A 14 -5.69 1.83 4.68
C ALA A 14 -6.23 3.14 4.06
N TYR A 15 -5.73 3.52 2.89
CA TYR A 15 -6.18 4.73 2.19
C TYR A 15 -7.65 4.63 1.78
N GLU A 16 -8.06 3.50 1.21
CA GLU A 16 -9.46 3.21 0.86
C GLU A 16 -10.37 3.18 2.10
N GLN A 17 -9.92 2.60 3.21
CA GLN A 17 -10.68 2.56 4.46
C GLN A 17 -10.84 3.96 5.08
N LEU A 18 -9.81 4.81 5.00
CA LEU A 18 -9.82 6.12 5.65
C LEU A 18 -10.47 7.20 4.77
N ALA A 19 -10.42 7.09 3.45
CA ALA A 19 -10.92 8.13 2.54
C ALA A 19 -12.35 8.64 2.87
N PRO A 20 -13.35 7.78 3.15
CA PRO A 20 -14.70 8.23 3.50
C PRO A 20 -14.74 9.06 4.79
N ASN A 21 -13.88 8.78 5.77
CA ASN A 21 -13.80 9.53 7.03
C ASN A 21 -13.26 10.96 6.82
N HIS A 22 -12.62 11.20 5.67
CA HIS A 22 -12.14 12.51 5.24
C HIS A 22 -13.04 13.16 4.19
N GLY A 23 -14.24 12.63 3.96
CA GLY A 23 -15.19 13.15 2.96
C GLY A 23 -14.70 12.98 1.51
N TYR A 24 -13.77 12.04 1.27
CA TYR A 24 -13.18 11.79 -0.03
C TYR A 24 -13.57 10.41 -0.56
N GLU A 25 -13.80 10.33 -1.87
CA GLU A 25 -14.02 9.08 -2.60
C GLU A 25 -12.82 8.83 -3.52
N THR A 26 -12.20 7.67 -3.37
CA THR A 26 -11.07 7.24 -4.20
C THR A 26 -11.53 6.94 -5.63
N ARG A 27 -10.56 6.88 -6.56
CA ARG A 27 -10.85 6.65 -7.98
C ARG A 27 -11.48 5.27 -8.17
N GLU A 28 -12.62 5.21 -8.84
CA GLU A 28 -13.39 3.97 -9.09
C GLU A 28 -12.54 2.81 -9.64
N ALA A 29 -11.60 3.11 -10.54
CA ALA A 29 -10.73 2.11 -11.15
C ALA A 29 -9.85 1.36 -10.12
N SER A 30 -9.41 2.05 -9.06
CA SER A 30 -8.57 1.50 -8.00
C SER A 30 -9.33 1.21 -6.71
N ARG A 31 -10.54 1.75 -6.51
CA ARG A 31 -11.42 1.50 -5.37
C ARG A 31 -11.98 0.08 -5.37
N LYS A 32 -11.09 -0.88 -5.16
CA LYS A 32 -11.34 -2.32 -5.22
C LYS A 32 -10.43 -3.03 -4.23
N PRO A 33 -10.75 -4.27 -3.83
CA PRO A 33 -9.80 -5.12 -3.12
C PRO A 33 -8.48 -5.20 -3.87
N TRP A 34 -7.36 -5.32 -3.16
CA TRP A 34 -6.02 -5.33 -3.78
C TRP A 34 -5.91 -6.35 -4.91
N SER A 35 -6.53 -7.53 -4.80
CA SER A 35 -6.55 -8.56 -5.86
C SER A 35 -7.09 -8.03 -7.20
N ASP A 36 -8.06 -7.12 -7.15
CA ASP A 36 -8.86 -6.68 -8.29
C ASP A 36 -8.43 -5.32 -8.84
N VAL A 37 -7.44 -4.68 -8.19
CA VAL A 37 -6.82 -3.45 -8.69
C VAL A 37 -6.07 -3.78 -10.01
N PRO A 38 -6.25 -3.00 -11.09
CA PRO A 38 -5.53 -3.21 -12.34
C PRO A 38 -4.00 -3.24 -12.16
N ASP A 39 -3.31 -4.10 -12.91
CA ASP A 39 -1.87 -4.30 -12.72
C ASP A 39 -1.05 -3.03 -12.91
N ASN A 40 -1.42 -2.17 -13.84
CA ASN A 40 -0.75 -0.87 -14.02
C ASN A 40 -0.84 0.01 -12.75
N ASN A 41 -1.98 0.00 -12.06
CA ASN A 41 -2.15 0.74 -10.82
C ASN A 41 -1.35 0.10 -9.67
N LYS A 42 -1.36 -1.24 -9.55
CA LYS A 42 -0.52 -1.97 -8.59
C LYS A 42 0.95 -1.65 -8.80
N ASN A 43 1.43 -1.78 -10.04
CA ASN A 43 2.82 -1.56 -10.41
C ASN A 43 3.28 -0.14 -10.08
N LEU A 44 2.44 0.87 -10.31
CA LEU A 44 2.73 2.25 -9.91
C LEU A 44 2.87 2.38 -8.40
N MET A 45 1.92 1.87 -7.61
CA MET A 45 1.99 1.93 -6.15
C MET A 45 3.23 1.21 -5.60
N ILE A 46 3.56 0.04 -6.16
CA ILE A 46 4.76 -0.73 -5.81
C ILE A 46 6.03 0.07 -6.13
N ALA A 47 6.12 0.67 -7.31
CA ALA A 47 7.28 1.46 -7.73
C ALA A 47 7.49 2.70 -6.86
N VAL A 48 6.41 3.41 -6.48
CA VAL A 48 6.47 4.54 -5.56
C VAL A 48 7.02 4.09 -4.20
N VAL A 49 6.50 3.00 -3.63
CA VAL A 49 6.98 2.50 -2.34
C VAL A 49 8.43 2.02 -2.43
N ALA A 50 8.81 1.34 -3.50
CA ALA A 50 10.19 0.92 -3.72
C ALA A 50 11.14 2.12 -3.69
N ARG A 51 10.77 3.21 -4.39
CA ARG A 51 11.54 4.46 -4.37
C ARG A 51 11.68 5.05 -2.97
N LEU A 52 10.60 5.08 -2.18
CA LEU A 52 10.63 5.62 -0.82
C LEU A 52 11.44 4.75 0.16
N LEU A 53 11.50 3.44 -0.07
CA LEU A 53 12.38 2.54 0.67
C LEU A 53 13.85 2.81 0.33
N GLU A 54 14.19 3.01 -0.95
CA GLU A 54 15.54 3.36 -1.39
C GLU A 54 16.01 4.70 -0.81
N GLU A 55 15.12 5.68 -0.70
CA GLU A 55 15.39 6.99 -0.08
C GLU A 55 15.45 6.92 1.46
N GLY A 56 15.05 5.81 2.07
CA GLY A 56 15.00 5.64 3.53
C GLY A 56 13.88 6.44 4.22
N VAL A 57 12.91 6.94 3.47
CA VAL A 57 11.72 7.65 3.98
C VAL A 57 10.74 6.67 4.63
N VAL A 58 10.56 5.51 4.00
CA VAL A 58 9.77 4.39 4.53
C VAL A 58 10.73 3.29 4.98
N ARG A 59 10.36 2.56 6.03
CA ARG A 59 11.08 1.36 6.49
C ARG A 59 10.11 0.19 6.56
N PRO A 60 10.55 -1.05 6.25
CA PRO A 60 9.75 -2.24 6.52
C PRO A 60 9.44 -2.29 8.02
N GLY A 61 8.18 -2.55 8.38
CA GLY A 61 7.82 -2.76 9.79
C GLY A 61 8.57 -3.97 10.36
N GLU A 62 9.01 -3.86 11.61
CA GLU A 62 9.58 -5.00 12.34
C GLU A 62 8.49 -6.06 12.49
N LYS A 63 8.80 -7.32 12.17
CA LYS A 63 7.96 -8.41 12.65
C LYS A 63 8.24 -8.52 14.15
N GLU A 64 7.26 -8.24 14.99
CA GLU A 64 7.34 -8.60 16.41
C GLU A 64 7.56 -10.12 16.49
N ASN A 65 8.81 -10.52 16.69
CA ASN A 65 9.12 -11.87 17.10
C ASN A 65 8.69 -11.98 18.57
N HIS A 66 7.44 -12.37 18.81
CA HIS A 66 7.02 -12.84 20.13
C HIS A 66 7.83 -14.10 20.47
N HIS A 67 9.00 -13.93 21.10
CA HIS A 67 9.67 -14.97 21.85
C HIS A 67 9.03 -14.99 23.23
N GLY A 68 8.00 -15.83 23.38
CA GLY A 68 7.52 -16.29 24.68
C GLY A 68 8.31 -17.50 25.15
#